data_AF-E6LIM3-F1
#
_entry.id   AF-E6LIM3-F1
#
_cell.length_a   1.000
_cell.length_b   1.000
_cell.length_c   1.000
_cell.angle_alpha   90.00
_cell.angle_beta   90.00
_cell.angle_gamma   90.00
#
_symmetry.space_group_name_H-M   'P 1'
#
loop_
_entity.id
_entity.type
_entity.pdbx_description
1 polymer ?
#
loop_
_entity_poly.entity_id
_entity_poly.type
_entity_poly.pdbx_seq_one_letter_code
_entity_poly.pdbx_strand_id
1 'polypeptide(L)'
;MSKNQNRIQKLRVVNLLLNPAIVTFYNFPPTIRRTIYSTNLIEGFNKQLKRYTRRKEQFPNEDSLERFLVSQFNQYNQRFLGRVHKGFKEIQDTLESMI
;
A
#
# COMPACT_ATOMS: atom_id res chain seq x y z
N MET A 1 8.82 -10.09 -38.28
CA MET A 1 7.75 -9.76 -37.31
C MET A 1 8.24 -9.15 -35.99
N SER A 2 9.48 -9.38 -35.51
CA SER A 2 9.98 -8.91 -34.19
C SER A 2 10.11 -7.37 -34.00
N LYS A 3 10.45 -6.60 -35.05
CA LYS A 3 10.74 -5.15 -34.94
C LYS A 3 9.54 -4.28 -34.50
N ASN A 4 8.32 -4.65 -34.87
CA ASN A 4 7.11 -3.89 -34.52
C ASN A 4 6.68 -4.11 -33.06
N GLN A 5 6.87 -5.33 -32.54
CA GLN A 5 6.62 -5.66 -31.13
C GLN A 5 7.48 -4.78 -30.22
N ASN A 6 8.77 -4.63 -30.55
CA ASN A 6 9.70 -3.80 -29.78
C ASN A 6 9.34 -2.31 -29.79
N ARG A 7 8.79 -1.81 -30.91
CA ARG A 7 8.36 -0.41 -31.06
C ARG A 7 7.10 -0.13 -30.24
N ILE A 8 6.14 -1.07 -30.21
CA ILE A 8 4.92 -0.98 -29.39
C ILE A 8 5.25 -1.06 -27.89
N GLN A 9 6.17 -1.96 -27.50
CA GLN A 9 6.68 -2.03 -26.13
C GLN A 9 7.31 -0.69 -25.70
N LYS A 10 8.14 -0.09 -26.56
CA LYS A 10 8.78 1.21 -26.30
C LYS A 10 7.77 2.34 -26.10
N LEU A 11 6.71 2.40 -26.90
CA LEU A 11 5.65 3.40 -26.78
C LEU A 11 4.83 3.24 -25.48
N ARG A 12 4.56 2.01 -25.04
CA ARG A 12 3.89 1.77 -23.75
C ARG A 12 4.76 2.20 -22.56
N VAL A 13 6.06 1.91 -22.61
CA VAL A 13 7.00 2.33 -21.56
C VAL A 13 7.05 3.85 -21.47
N VAL A 14 7.10 4.55 -22.61
CA VAL A 14 7.05 6.02 -22.63
C VAL A 14 5.76 6.55 -22.01
N ASN A 15 4.61 5.99 -22.36
CA ASN A 15 3.33 6.39 -21.77
C ASN A 15 3.24 6.12 -20.25
N LEU A 16 3.86 5.05 -19.76
CA LEU A 16 3.97 4.76 -18.32
C LEU A 16 4.86 5.78 -17.59
N LEU A 17 5.97 6.18 -18.21
CA LEU A 17 6.89 7.18 -17.66
C LEU A 17 6.29 8.59 -17.67
N LEU A 18 5.32 8.87 -18.55
CA LEU A 18 4.58 10.13 -18.56
C LEU A 18 3.54 10.22 -17.43
N ASN A 19 3.25 9.11 -16.73
CA ASN A 19 2.30 9.14 -15.61
C ASN A 19 3.00 9.59 -14.33
N PRO A 20 2.73 10.82 -13.84
CA PRO A 20 3.37 11.33 -12.63
C PRO A 20 3.07 10.48 -11.40
N ALA A 21 1.89 9.84 -11.32
CA ALA A 21 1.49 9.02 -10.18
C ALA A 21 2.29 7.72 -10.03
N ILE A 22 2.90 7.22 -11.12
CA ILE A 22 3.75 6.02 -11.09
C ILE A 22 5.20 6.41 -10.78
N VAL A 23 5.64 7.55 -11.30
CA VAL A 23 7.04 7.99 -11.20
C VAL A 23 7.35 8.63 -9.84
N THR A 24 6.36 9.17 -9.12
CA THR A 24 6.52 9.72 -7.75
C THR A 24 7.19 8.75 -6.78
N PHE A 25 7.04 7.45 -6.98
CA PHE A 25 7.74 6.42 -6.21
C PHE A 25 9.26 6.61 -6.18
N TYR A 26 9.87 7.06 -7.30
CA TYR A 26 11.31 7.24 -7.40
C TYR A 26 11.82 8.47 -6.62
N ASN A 27 10.94 9.37 -6.19
CA ASN A 27 11.33 10.51 -5.36
C ASN A 27 11.70 10.08 -3.93
N PHE A 28 11.28 8.89 -3.49
CA PHE A 28 11.62 8.37 -2.17
C PHE A 28 13.02 7.73 -2.12
N PRO A 29 13.74 7.80 -0.98
CA PRO A 29 15.02 7.14 -0.79
C PRO A 29 14.96 5.63 -1.08
N PRO A 30 16.00 5.04 -1.73
CA PRO A 30 16.04 3.62 -2.04
C PRO A 30 15.78 2.69 -0.85
N THR A 31 16.17 3.12 0.36
CA THR A 31 16.02 2.38 1.62
C THR A 31 14.57 2.01 1.93
N ILE A 32 13.59 2.87 1.59
CA ILE A 32 12.15 2.62 1.83
C ILE A 32 11.37 2.15 0.60
N ARG A 33 11.96 2.24 -0.59
CA ARG A 33 11.29 1.83 -1.85
C ARG A 33 10.78 0.39 -1.80
N ARG A 34 11.57 -0.54 -1.25
CA ARG A 34 11.16 -1.95 -1.11
C ARG A 34 9.88 -2.09 -0.29
N THR A 35 9.77 -1.31 0.78
CA THR A 35 8.61 -1.29 1.64
C THR A 35 7.40 -0.70 0.90
N ILE A 36 7.57 0.44 0.23
CA ILE A 36 6.49 1.12 -0.50
C ILE A 36 5.98 0.25 -1.65
N TYR A 37 6.86 -0.46 -2.35
CA TYR A 37 6.51 -1.35 -3.45
C TYR A 37 5.82 -2.65 -2.98
N SER A 38 6.02 -3.04 -1.72
CA SER A 38 5.47 -4.29 -1.19
C SER A 38 3.99 -4.14 -0.84
N THR A 39 3.14 -4.96 -1.46
CA THR A 39 1.71 -5.04 -1.14
C THR A 39 1.40 -5.87 0.12
N ASN A 40 2.40 -6.57 0.69
CA ASN A 40 2.23 -7.48 1.82
C ASN A 40 1.47 -6.88 3.03
N LEU A 41 1.69 -5.59 3.33
CA LEU A 41 1.02 -4.93 4.45
C LEU A 41 -0.50 -4.83 4.23
N ILE A 42 -0.90 -4.30 3.07
CA ILE A 42 -2.31 -4.10 2.71
C ILE A 42 -2.98 -5.45 2.45
N GLU A 43 -2.29 -6.39 1.79
CA GLU A 43 -2.80 -7.74 1.56
C GLU A 43 -3.01 -8.51 2.88
N GLY A 44 -2.05 -8.45 3.80
CA GLY A 44 -2.13 -9.07 5.11
C GLY A 44 -3.29 -8.52 5.94
N PHE A 45 -3.47 -7.20 5.91
CA PHE A 45 -4.61 -6.53 6.56
C PHE A 45 -5.94 -6.94 5.92
N ASN A 46 -6.06 -6.85 4.59
CA ASN A 46 -7.27 -7.23 3.86
C ASN A 46 -7.64 -8.70 4.08
N LYS A 47 -6.65 -9.59 4.18
CA LYS A 47 -6.88 -11.00 4.51
C LYS A 47 -7.50 -11.19 5.89
N GLN A 48 -7.01 -10.47 6.90
CA GLN A 48 -7.58 -10.50 8.25
C GLN A 48 -9.00 -9.91 8.26
N LEU A 49 -9.19 -8.75 7.62
CA LEU A 49 -10.49 -8.09 7.55
C LEU A 49 -11.53 -8.99 6.88
N LYS A 50 -11.21 -9.58 5.72
CA LYS A 50 -12.08 -10.54 5.02
C LYS A 50 -12.42 -11.76 5.86
N ARG A 51 -11.48 -12.28 6.66
CA ARG A 51 -11.75 -13.39 7.58
C ARG A 51 -12.74 -12.99 8.66
N TYR A 52 -12.63 -11.78 9.19
CA TYR A 52 -13.51 -11.30 10.25
C TYR A 52 -14.90 -10.94 9.74
N THR A 53 -15.00 -10.30 8.58
CA THR A 53 -16.29 -10.01 7.94
C THR A 53 -17.02 -11.29 7.55
N ARG A 54 -16.34 -12.31 7.00
CA ARG A 54 -16.96 -13.60 6.66
C ARG A 54 -17.55 -14.36 7.85
N ARG A 55 -17.07 -14.12 9.08
CA ARG A 55 -17.67 -14.71 10.30
C ARG A 55 -18.97 -14.01 10.71
N LYS A 56 -19.26 -12.83 10.16
CA LYS A 56 -20.52 -12.11 10.34
C LYS A 56 -21.37 -12.40 9.11
N GLU A 57 -22.42 -13.18 9.27
CA GLU A 57 -23.30 -13.55 8.15
C GLU A 57 -24.08 -12.34 7.62
N GLN A 58 -24.50 -11.42 8.50
CA GLN A 58 -25.21 -10.21 8.13
C GLN A 58 -24.94 -9.07 9.13
N PHE A 59 -25.01 -7.83 8.63
CA PHE A 59 -25.04 -6.61 9.46
C PHE A 59 -26.48 -6.05 9.47
N PRO A 60 -27.00 -5.64 10.64
CA PRO A 60 -28.38 -5.13 10.74
C PRO A 60 -28.60 -3.78 10.04
N ASN A 61 -27.58 -2.92 9.95
CA ASN A 61 -27.61 -1.64 9.23
C ASN A 61 -26.19 -1.15 8.88
N GLU A 62 -26.07 -0.08 8.11
CA GLU A 62 -24.77 0.50 7.71
C GLU A 62 -23.94 0.97 8.91
N ASP A 63 -24.56 1.63 9.89
CA ASP A 63 -23.89 2.07 11.13
C ASP A 63 -23.21 0.90 11.89
N SER A 64 -23.86 -0.26 11.91
CA SER A 64 -23.32 -1.46 12.57
C SER A 64 -22.10 -2.01 11.83
N LEU A 65 -22.07 -1.89 10.50
CA LEU A 65 -20.90 -2.23 9.68
C LEU A 65 -19.76 -1.25 9.98
N GLU A 66 -20.04 0.06 10.02
CA GLU A 66 -19.02 1.06 10.32
C GLU A 66 -18.41 0.85 11.70
N ARG A 67 -19.23 0.68 12.74
CA ARG A 67 -18.76 0.38 14.11
C ARG A 67 -17.91 -0.88 14.17
N PHE A 68 -18.29 -1.91 13.40
CA PHE A 68 -17.51 -3.13 13.30
C PHE A 68 -16.14 -2.86 12.67
N LEU A 69 -16.08 -2.14 11.55
CA LEU A 69 -14.84 -1.77 10.87
C LEU A 69 -13.91 -0.96 11.79
N VAL A 70 -14.44 0.09 12.44
CA VAL A 70 -13.70 0.91 13.40
C VAL A 70 -13.13 0.06 14.53
N SER A 71 -13.90 -0.89 15.07
CA SER A 71 -13.40 -1.82 16.09
C SER A 71 -12.23 -2.67 15.57
N GLN A 72 -12.33 -3.21 14.34
CA GLN A 72 -11.23 -3.98 13.74
C GLN A 72 -9.98 -3.10 13.48
N PHE A 73 -10.17 -1.86 13.04
CA PHE A 73 -9.08 -0.92 12.80
C PHE A 73 -8.38 -0.55 14.10
N ASN A 74 -9.12 -0.27 15.17
CA ASN A 74 -8.56 0.03 16.48
C ASN A 74 -7.73 -1.14 17.02
N GLN A 75 -8.25 -2.37 16.91
CA GLN A 75 -7.51 -3.56 17.34
C GLN A 75 -6.24 -3.78 16.52
N TYR A 76 -6.30 -3.58 15.21
CA TYR A 76 -5.12 -3.65 14.35
C TYR A 76 -4.10 -2.56 14.74
N ASN A 77 -4.54 -1.31 14.85
CA ASN A 77 -3.67 -0.19 15.20
C ASN A 77 -2.97 -0.41 16.55
N GLN A 78 -3.69 -0.84 17.60
CA GLN A 78 -3.08 -1.17 18.89
C GLN A 78 -1.96 -2.21 18.79
N ARG A 79 -2.16 -3.25 17.97
CA ARG A 79 -1.17 -4.33 17.79
C ARG A 79 0.06 -3.90 17.00
N PHE A 80 -0.10 -2.98 16.05
CA PHE A 80 0.95 -2.59 15.11
C PHE A 80 1.51 -1.18 15.36
N LEU A 81 1.00 -0.43 16.34
CA LEU A 81 1.36 0.97 16.63
C LEU A 81 2.87 1.20 16.75
N GLY A 82 3.54 0.33 17.51
CA GLY A 82 4.99 0.45 17.76
C GLY A 82 5.88 -0.19 16.68
N ARG A 83 5.30 -0.69 15.58
CA ARG A 83 6.07 -1.38 14.55
C ARG A 83 6.49 -0.40 13.47
N VAL A 84 7.80 -0.19 13.35
CA VAL A 84 8.40 0.54 12.23
C VAL A 84 8.84 -0.44 11.17
N HIS A 85 8.42 -0.21 9.92
CA HIS A 85 8.79 -1.10 8.83
C HIS A 85 10.23 -0.87 8.36
N LYS A 86 10.80 -1.84 7.65
CA LYS A 86 12.23 -1.84 7.32
C LYS A 86 12.58 -0.58 6.51
N GLY A 87 13.71 0.03 6.86
CA GLY A 87 14.22 1.25 6.25
C GLY A 87 13.65 2.54 6.84
N PHE A 88 12.41 2.55 7.33
CA PHE A 88 11.79 3.77 7.86
C PHE A 88 12.46 4.30 9.13
N LYS A 89 12.95 3.40 9.99
CA LYS A 89 13.65 3.80 11.23
C LYS A 89 14.97 4.52 10.96
N GLU A 90 15.65 4.15 9.87
CA GLU A 90 16.99 4.63 9.54
C GLU A 90 16.98 5.97 8.80
N ILE A 91 15.86 6.33 8.16
CA ILE A 91 15.76 7.52 7.31
C ILE A 91 14.85 8.61 7.89
N GLN A 92 14.56 8.56 9.19
CA GLN A 92 13.60 9.47 9.81
C GLN A 92 14.01 10.95 9.63
N ASP A 93 15.27 11.27 9.90
CA ASP A 93 15.85 12.61 9.68
C ASP A 93 15.80 13.04 8.20
N THR A 94 15.99 12.08 7.28
CA THR A 94 15.93 12.34 5.84
C THR A 94 14.50 12.64 5.40
N LEU A 95 13.50 11.93 5.95
CA LEU A 95 12.09 12.19 5.66
C LEU A 95 11.63 13.53 6.23
N GLU A 96 12.09 13.89 7.43
CA GLU A 96 11.76 15.17 8.07
C GLU A 96 12.28 16.37 7.28
N SER A 97 13.43 16.23 6.61
CA SER A 97 13.98 17.27 5.73
C SER A 97 13.34 17.34 4.33
N MET A 98 12.46 16.38 3.97
CA MET A 98 11.72 16.38 2.70
C MET A 98 10.35 17.07 2.79
N ILE A 99 9.88 17.37 4.01
CA ILE A 99 8.60 18.08 4.30
C ILE A 99 8.86 19.58 4.32
#